data_AF-A0A5A8A113-F1
#
_entry.id   AF-A0A5A8A113-F1
#
_cell.length_a   1.000
_cell.length_b   1.000
_cell.length_c   1.000
_cell.angle_alpha   90.00
_cell.angle_beta   90.00
_cell.angle_gamma   90.00
#
_symmetry.space_group_name_H-M   'P 1'
#
loop_
_entity.id
_entity.type
_entity.pdbx_description
1 polymer ?
#
loop_
_entity_poly.entity_id
_entity_poly.type
_entity_poly.pdbx_seq_one_letter_code
_entity_poly.pdbx_strand_id
1 'polypeptide(L)'
;MRTGAVFFGLCAVMWGLKLLQSDPVISVGPQGIYDRRLSTDWIPWDAIRAIKPLQFWMSSYYRLEIDPEASARIHWTKRARFTSWLNIMFGRRYWISGAELSGGFPALAEAIGRSRPDR
;
A
#
# COMPACT_ATOMS: atom_id res chain seq x y z
N MET A 1 -14.25 21.46 27.45
CA MET A 1 -15.25 20.41 27.13
C MET A 1 -15.61 20.31 25.64
N ARG A 2 -15.75 21.41 24.88
CA ARG A 2 -16.15 21.35 23.45
C ARG A 2 -15.09 20.78 22.50
N THR A 3 -13.82 21.07 22.71
CA THR A 3 -12.70 20.59 21.88
C THR A 3 -12.52 19.07 21.92
N GLY A 4 -12.72 18.46 23.10
CA GLY A 4 -12.69 17.01 23.26
C GLY A 4 -13.80 16.31 22.47
N ALA A 5 -15.02 16.84 22.51
CA ALA A 5 -16.15 16.27 21.77
C ALA A 5 -15.97 16.38 20.24
N VAL A 6 -15.38 17.49 19.76
CA VAL A 6 -15.06 17.65 18.33
C VAL A 6 -13.98 16.67 17.89
N PHE A 7 -12.91 16.53 18.67
CA PHE A 7 -11.84 15.57 18.39
C PHE A 7 -12.36 14.12 18.42
N PHE A 8 -13.13 13.77 19.45
CA PHE A 8 -13.68 12.42 19.61
C PHE A 8 -14.71 12.10 18.53
N GLY A 9 -15.57 13.07 18.18
CA GLY A 9 -16.51 12.95 17.07
C GLY A 9 -15.80 12.76 15.73
N LEU A 10 -14.73 13.51 15.47
CA LEU A 10 -13.93 13.36 14.26
C LEU A 10 -13.26 11.97 14.20
N CYS A 11 -12.66 11.52 15.30
CA CYS A 11 -12.08 10.18 15.40
C CYS A 11 -13.11 9.07 15.19
N ALA A 12 -14.29 9.20 15.80
CA ALA A 12 -15.38 8.23 15.67
C ALA A 12 -15.90 8.15 14.23
N VAL A 13 -16.06 9.29 13.54
CA VAL A 13 -16.45 9.32 12.12
C VAL A 13 -15.38 8.67 11.25
N MET A 14 -14.10 8.99 11.46
CA MET A 14 -13.00 8.37 10.70
C MET A 14 -12.93 6.86 10.91
N TRP A 15 -13.11 6.39 12.15
CA TRP A 15 -13.16 4.96 12.47
C TRP A 15 -14.40 4.28 11.88
N GLY A 16 -15.57 4.90 11.98
CA GLY A 16 -16.82 4.38 11.42
C GLY A 16 -16.76 4.23 9.90
N LEU A 17 -16.20 5.22 9.20
CA LEU A 17 -15.94 5.14 7.75
C LEU A 17 -14.95 4.02 7.41
N LYS A 18 -13.97 3.75 8.28
CA LYS A 18 -13.03 2.64 8.11
C LYS A 18 -13.69 1.27 8.26
N LEU A 19 -14.66 1.13 9.18
CA LEU A 19 -15.43 -0.10 9.38
C LEU A 19 -16.35 -0.43 8.20
N LEU A 20 -16.82 0.59 7.48
CA LEU A 20 -17.64 0.44 6.27
C LEU A 20 -16.82 0.05 5.03
N GLN A 21 -15.49 0.11 5.08
CA GLN A 21 -14.61 -0.30 3.99
C GLN A 21 -14.39 -1.83 4.02
N SER A 22 -15.39 -2.59 3.57
CA SER A 22 -15.36 -4.07 3.49
C SER A 22 -14.52 -4.64 2.33
N ASP A 23 -14.13 -3.81 1.36
CA ASP A 23 -13.32 -4.29 0.24
C ASP A 23 -11.90 -4.70 0.69
N PRO A 24 -11.22 -5.61 -0.03
CA PRO A 24 -9.84 -5.98 0.24
C PRO A 24 -8.91 -4.78 0.03
N VAL A 25 -8.17 -4.38 1.07
CA VAL A 25 -7.23 -3.25 1.00
C VAL A 25 -6.13 -3.51 -0.02
N ILE A 26 -5.64 -4.76 -0.08
CA ILE A 26 -4.64 -5.23 -1.02
C ILE A 26 -5.19 -6.46 -1.71
N SER A 27 -5.12 -6.49 -3.04
CA SER A 27 -5.38 -7.66 -3.87
C SER A 27 -4.11 -8.00 -4.66
N VAL A 28 -3.78 -9.28 -4.73
CA VAL A 28 -2.63 -9.78 -5.49
C VAL A 28 -3.15 -10.80 -6.47
N GLY A 29 -2.76 -10.69 -7.74
CA GLY A 29 -3.21 -11.58 -8.80
C GLY A 29 -2.25 -11.62 -9.99
N PRO A 30 -2.60 -12.34 -11.06
CA PRO A 30 -1.73 -12.54 -12.22
C PRO A 30 -1.36 -11.22 -12.92
N GLN A 31 -2.25 -10.22 -12.92
CA GLN A 31 -1.96 -8.91 -13.49
C GLN A 31 -0.99 -8.06 -12.65
N GLY A 32 -0.84 -8.32 -11.35
CA GLY A 32 -0.01 -7.48 -10.47
C GLY A 32 -0.52 -7.36 -9.03
N ILE A 33 -0.21 -6.22 -8.42
CA ILE A 33 -0.62 -5.85 -7.07
C ILE A 33 -1.56 -4.65 -7.13
N TYR A 34 -2.74 -4.76 -6.53
CA TYR A 34 -3.64 -3.64 -6.32
C TYR A 34 -3.70 -3.28 -4.86
N ASP A 35 -3.22 -2.09 -4.50
CA ASP A 35 -3.41 -1.51 -3.18
C ASP A 35 -4.16 -0.18 -3.33
N ARG A 36 -5.40 -0.14 -2.83
CA ARG A 36 -6.30 1.02 -2.92
C ARG A 36 -5.77 2.26 -2.23
N ARG A 37 -4.82 2.10 -1.30
CA ARG A 37 -4.15 3.19 -0.57
C ARG A 37 -3.04 3.84 -1.37
N LEU A 38 -2.54 3.12 -2.36
CA LEU A 38 -1.34 3.43 -3.09
C LEU A 38 -1.70 3.85 -4.51
N SER A 39 -2.51 3.05 -5.19
CA SER A 39 -2.90 3.22 -6.59
C SER A 39 -4.41 3.14 -6.74
N THR A 40 -4.96 3.88 -7.72
CA THR A 40 -6.37 3.72 -8.13
C THR A 40 -6.55 2.55 -9.09
N ASP A 41 -5.45 1.98 -9.61
CA ASP A 41 -5.43 0.88 -10.57
C ASP A 41 -4.36 -0.18 -10.21
N TRP A 42 -4.37 -1.34 -10.88
CA TRP A 42 -3.40 -2.42 -10.68
C TRP A 42 -1.97 -1.95 -11.00
N ILE A 43 -1.02 -2.30 -10.14
CA ILE A 43 0.41 -2.11 -10.36
C ILE A 43 0.93 -3.37 -11.06
N PRO A 44 1.28 -3.31 -12.35
CA PRO A 44 1.65 -4.49 -13.10
C PRO A 44 2.99 -5.07 -12.63
N TRP A 45 3.14 -6.40 -12.68
CA TRP A 45 4.39 -7.08 -12.30
C TRP A 45 5.61 -6.56 -13.06
N ASP A 46 5.44 -6.23 -14.34
CA ASP A 46 6.51 -5.66 -15.18
C ASP A 46 7.03 -4.31 -14.70
N ALA A 47 6.21 -3.54 -13.99
CA ALA A 47 6.65 -2.29 -13.39
C ALA A 47 7.43 -2.51 -12.09
N ILE A 48 7.29 -3.68 -11.45
CA ILE A 48 7.90 -4.00 -10.16
C ILE A 48 9.24 -4.71 -10.39
N ARG A 49 10.34 -3.98 -10.23
CA ARG A 49 11.70 -4.53 -10.33
C ARG A 49 12.00 -5.49 -9.18
N ALA A 50 11.71 -5.07 -7.96
CA ALA A 50 11.95 -5.89 -6.77
C ALA A 50 10.93 -5.62 -5.67
N ILE A 51 10.72 -6.63 -4.83
CA ILE A 51 9.90 -6.55 -3.64
C ILE A 51 10.80 -6.94 -2.47
N LYS A 52 11.06 -6.01 -1.56
CA LYS A 52 11.95 -6.24 -0.41
C LYS A 52 11.17 -6.11 0.89
N PRO A 53 11.29 -7.07 1.82
CA PRO A 53 10.75 -6.88 3.16
C PRO A 53 11.49 -5.74 3.85
N LEU A 54 10.76 -4.89 4.55
CA LEU A 54 11.26 -3.78 5.34
C LEU A 54 10.57 -3.80 6.70
N GLN A 55 11.34 -3.98 7.75
CA GLN A 55 10.87 -3.79 9.11
C GLN A 55 11.22 -2.37 9.54
N PHE A 56 10.21 -1.61 9.95
CA PHE A 56 10.41 -0.28 10.52
C PHE A 56 9.70 -0.20 11.86
N TRP A 57 10.48 0.01 12.92
CA TRP A 57 10.01 -0.05 14.31
C TRP A 57 9.29 -1.38 14.59
N MET A 58 7.99 -1.32 14.92
CA MET A 58 7.16 -2.47 15.27
C MET A 58 6.30 -2.95 14.10
N SER A 59 6.56 -2.49 12.87
CA SER A 59 5.71 -2.79 11.72
C SER A 59 6.51 -3.34 10.53
N SER A 60 5.95 -4.35 9.88
CA SER A 60 6.53 -5.00 8.70
C SER A 60 5.82 -4.53 7.43
N TYR A 61 6.62 -4.15 6.45
CA TYR A 61 6.19 -3.62 5.16
C TYR A 61 6.91 -4.32 4.03
N TYR A 62 6.31 -4.36 2.85
CA TYR A 62 7.03 -4.67 1.61
C TYR A 62 7.29 -3.38 0.85
N ARG A 63 8.56 -3.14 0.54
CA ARG A 63 8.98 -2.08 -0.35
C ARG A 63 8.85 -2.58 -1.78
N LEU A 64 8.10 -1.87 -2.60
CA LEU A 64 8.03 -2.04 -4.03
C LEU A 64 9.07 -1.12 -4.69
N GLU A 65 10.07 -1.71 -5.32
CA GLU A 65 11.00 -1.01 -6.20
C GLU A 65 10.37 -0.96 -7.60
N ILE A 66 9.84 0.20 -7.95
CA ILE A 66 9.16 0.42 -9.23
C ILE A 66 10.15 1.04 -10.22
N ASP A 67 10.11 0.60 -11.47
CA ASP A 67 10.82 1.25 -12.56
C ASP A 67 10.38 2.73 -12.69
N PRO A 68 11.30 3.72 -12.69
CA PRO A 68 10.94 5.13 -12.83
C PRO A 68 10.08 5.43 -14.07
N GLU A 69 10.32 4.74 -15.19
CA GLU A 69 9.56 4.94 -16.43
C GLU A 69 8.18 4.30 -16.35
N ALA A 70 8.09 3.11 -15.76
CA ALA A 70 6.80 2.45 -15.56
C ALA A 70 5.96 3.14 -14.46
N SER A 71 6.62 3.74 -13.46
CA SER A 71 5.99 4.54 -12.40
C SER A 71 5.18 5.70 -12.96
N ALA A 72 5.62 6.33 -14.05
CA ALA A 72 4.89 7.41 -14.68
C ALA A 72 3.57 6.96 -15.32
N ARG A 73 3.45 5.68 -15.68
CA ARG A 73 2.26 5.08 -16.30
C ARG A 73 1.24 4.54 -15.29
N ILE A 74 1.62 4.43 -14.01
CA ILE A 74 0.74 3.93 -12.95
C ILE A 74 -0.13 5.07 -12.41
N HIS A 75 -1.43 4.80 -12.25
CA HIS A 75 -2.38 5.73 -11.65
C HIS A 75 -2.27 5.79 -10.12
N TRP A 76 -1.22 6.45 -9.63
CA TRP A 76 -1.02 6.67 -8.19
C TRP A 76 -2.09 7.58 -7.59
N THR A 77 -2.52 7.26 -6.36
CA THR A 77 -3.34 8.19 -5.57
C THR A 77 -2.57 9.49 -5.28
N LYS A 78 -3.28 10.61 -5.10
CA LYS A 78 -2.66 11.90 -4.75
C LYS A 78 -1.77 11.80 -3.50
N ARG A 79 -2.22 11.01 -2.50
CA ARG A 79 -1.47 10.73 -1.28
C ARG A 79 -0.18 9.98 -1.56
N ALA A 80 -0.22 8.91 -2.36
CA ALA A 80 0.97 8.14 -2.73
C ALA A 80 1.97 8.95 -3.56
N ARG A 81 1.50 9.84 -4.45
CA ARG A 81 2.38 10.78 -5.16
C ARG A 81 3.07 11.74 -4.20
N PHE A 82 2.32 12.30 -3.25
CA PHE A 82 2.87 13.22 -2.26
C PHE A 82 3.89 12.56 -1.32
N THR A 83 3.56 11.38 -0.78
CA THR A 83 4.49 10.64 0.09
C THR A 83 5.70 10.16 -0.69
N SER A 84 5.53 9.67 -1.92
CA SER A 84 6.67 9.31 -2.78
C SER A 84 7.53 10.53 -3.14
N TRP A 85 6.94 11.71 -3.28
CA TRP A 85 7.67 12.96 -3.55
C TRP A 85 8.53 13.37 -2.35
N LEU A 86 8.01 13.30 -1.13
CA LEU A 86 8.80 13.53 0.09
C LEU A 86 9.95 12.52 0.23
N ASN A 87 9.77 11.32 -0.31
CA ASN A 87 10.78 10.27 -0.33
C ASN A 87 11.77 10.37 -1.52
N ILE A 88 11.69 11.39 -2.39
CA ILE A 88 12.56 11.52 -3.59
C ILE A 88 14.05 11.50 -3.22
N MET A 89 14.45 12.11 -2.11
CA MET A 89 15.85 12.07 -1.63
C MET A 89 16.36 10.65 -1.34
N PHE A 90 15.45 9.68 -1.18
CA PHE A 90 15.76 8.29 -0.90
C PHE A 90 15.38 7.34 -2.07
N GLY A 91 15.04 7.90 -3.23
CA GLY A 91 14.39 7.23 -4.36
C GLY A 91 12.87 7.16 -4.16
N ARG A 92 12.08 7.27 -5.23
CA ARG A 92 10.62 7.09 -5.14
C ARG A 92 10.31 5.70 -4.56
N ARG A 93 9.86 5.65 -3.31
CA ARG A 93 9.61 4.40 -2.59
C ARG A 93 8.11 4.24 -2.36
N TYR A 94 7.58 3.10 -2.79
CA TYR A 94 6.19 2.71 -2.56
C TYR A 94 6.15 1.52 -1.62
N TRP A 95 5.38 1.60 -0.55
CA TRP A 95 5.36 0.58 0.51
C TRP A 95 3.94 0.04 0.63
N ILE A 96 3.82 -1.28 0.75
CA ILE A 96 2.57 -1.96 1.06
C ILE A 96 2.69 -2.59 2.46
N SER A 97 1.66 -2.46 3.27
CA SER A 97 1.64 -2.99 4.64
C SER A 97 0.69 -4.17 4.74
N GLY A 98 1.17 -5.26 5.36
CA GLY A 98 0.31 -6.40 5.71
C GLY A 98 -0.50 -6.18 7.00
N ALA A 99 -0.33 -5.06 7.71
CA ALA A 99 -0.90 -4.85 9.05
C ALA A 99 -2.43 -4.82 9.07
N GLU A 100 -3.08 -4.58 7.93
CA GLU A 100 -4.54 -4.55 7.81
C GLU A 100 -5.10 -5.74 7.03
N LEU A 101 -4.26 -6.76 6.75
CA LEU A 101 -4.70 -7.99 6.12
C LEU A 101 -5.01 -9.03 7.19
N SER A 102 -6.10 -9.77 7.04
CA SER A 102 -6.49 -10.84 7.97
C SER A 102 -5.40 -11.91 8.14
N GLY A 103 -4.61 -12.17 7.10
CA GLY A 103 -3.45 -13.08 7.13
C GLY A 103 -2.11 -12.40 7.43
N GLY A 104 -2.11 -11.09 7.68
CA GLY A 104 -0.92 -10.33 8.04
C GLY A 104 0.17 -10.26 6.96
N PHE A 105 1.39 -9.98 7.42
CA PHE A 105 2.59 -9.90 6.57
C PHE A 105 2.95 -11.24 5.88
N PRO A 106 2.86 -12.42 6.53
CA PRO A 106 3.20 -13.70 5.90
C PRO A 106 2.25 -14.08 4.76
N ALA A 107 0.94 -13.87 4.92
CA ALA A 107 -0.03 -14.19 3.86
C ALA A 107 0.17 -13.31 2.62
N LEU A 108 0.60 -12.05 2.80
CA LEU A 108 0.96 -11.19 1.68
C LEU A 108 2.20 -11.72 0.94
N ALA A 109 3.20 -12.21 1.67
CA ALA A 109 4.38 -12.85 1.10
C ALA A 109 3.99 -14.04 0.22
N GLU A 110 3.12 -14.89 0.76
CA GLU A 110 2.65 -16.10 0.09
C GLU A 110 1.82 -15.77 -1.16
N ALA A 111 0.91 -14.78 -1.07
CA ALA A 111 0.12 -14.33 -2.20
C ALA A 111 0.99 -13.76 -3.33
N ILE A 112 2.03 -13.00 -2.98
CA ILE A 112 3.02 -12.49 -3.94
C ILE A 112 3.81 -13.65 -4.57
N GLY A 113 4.29 -14.59 -3.75
CA GLY A 113 5.05 -15.74 -4.24
C GLY A 113 4.26 -16.64 -5.20
N ARG A 114 2.96 -16.83 -4.95
CA ARG A 114 2.09 -17.63 -5.82
C ARG A 114 1.68 -16.92 -7.12
N SER A 115 1.58 -15.60 -7.11
CA SER A 115 1.00 -14.83 -8.21
C SER A 115 2.03 -14.16 -9.11
N ARG A 116 3.26 -13.99 -8.62
CA ARG A 116 4.34 -13.39 -9.39
C ARG A 116 4.84 -14.42 -10.42
N PRO A 117 4.85 -14.09 -11.72
CA PRO A 117 5.39 -14.99 -12.72
C PRO A 117 6.88 -15.24 -12.44
N ASP A 118 7.28 -16.52 -12.44
CA ASP A 118 8.68 -16.93 -12.36
C ASP A 118 9.44 -16.27 -13.51
N ARG A 119 10.44 -15.44 -13.17
CA ARG A 119 11.27 -14.73 -14.14
C ARG A 119 12.71 -15.16 -13.97
#